data_AF-A0A2U3NV56-F1
#
_entry.id   AF-A0A2U3NV56-F1
#
_cell.length_a   1.000
_cell.length_b   1.000
_cell.length_c   1.000
_cell.angle_alpha   90.00
_cell.angle_beta   90.00
_cell.angle_gamma   90.00
#
_symmetry.space_group_name_H-M   'P 1'
#
loop_
_entity.id
_entity.type
_entity.pdbx_description
1 polymer ?
#
loop_
_entity_poly.entity_id
_entity_poly.type
_entity_poly.pdbx_seq_one_letter_code
_entity_poly.pdbx_strand_id
1 'polypeptide(L)'
;LARGFQYGTAPNALVIGWNGGHTAVTLPDGTPVSSGEHGGVHIGGAGAYQAGFTHHMFLPMPPEGDGLLPPPFAPPPPPPDAPLDTGVPSGRVTAPAVLVGVAAPAPPPPPAPELPPPPAPQLPPPGDPGIPN
;
A
#
# COMPACT_ATOMS: atom_id res chain seq x y z
N LEU A 1 15.14 12.92 -9.81
CA LEU A 1 13.84 12.26 -10.05
C LEU A 1 13.52 12.35 -11.53
N ALA A 2 13.10 11.25 -12.15
CA ALA A 2 12.67 11.20 -13.54
C ALA A 2 11.48 10.23 -13.67
N ARG A 3 10.67 10.38 -14.72
CA ARG A 3 9.42 9.63 -14.98
C ARG A 3 8.21 10.03 -14.12
N GLY A 4 8.18 11.28 -13.63
CA GLY A 4 7.00 11.83 -12.93
C GLY A 4 6.88 11.44 -11.46
N PHE A 5 7.81 10.63 -10.93
CA PHE A 5 7.83 10.30 -9.50
C PHE A 5 8.21 11.51 -8.66
N GLN A 6 7.62 11.58 -7.48
CA GLN A 6 7.85 12.56 -6.41
C GLN A 6 8.27 11.84 -5.14
N TYR A 7 8.95 12.54 -4.23
CA TYR A 7 9.32 11.98 -2.92
C TYR A 7 8.14 11.93 -1.97
N GLY A 8 8.11 10.92 -1.11
CA GLY A 8 7.06 10.75 -0.09
C GLY A 8 5.94 9.83 -0.56
N THR A 9 4.75 10.08 -0.02
CA THR A 9 3.53 9.30 -0.26
C THR A 9 2.36 10.23 -0.59
N ALA A 10 1.42 9.76 -1.40
CA ALA A 10 0.17 10.47 -1.66
C ALA A 10 -1.00 9.49 -1.76
N PRO A 11 -2.23 9.90 -1.37
CA PRO A 11 -3.42 9.10 -1.61
C PRO A 11 -3.70 8.99 -3.12
N ASN A 12 -4.36 7.91 -3.54
CA ASN A 12 -4.72 7.64 -4.93
C ASN A 12 -3.52 7.68 -5.91
N ALA A 13 -2.33 7.40 -5.41
CA ALA A 13 -1.10 7.37 -6.19
C ALA A 13 -0.50 5.97 -6.16
N LEU A 14 0.30 5.65 -7.18
CA LEU A 14 1.18 4.49 -7.08
C LEU A 14 2.33 4.87 -6.15
N VAL A 15 2.43 4.24 -4.98
CA VAL A 15 3.46 4.51 -3.98
C VAL A 15 4.47 3.37 -3.96
N ILE A 16 5.75 3.71 -3.88
CA ILE A 16 6.87 2.79 -3.75
C ILE A 16 7.54 3.06 -2.41
N GLY A 17 7.67 2.04 -1.58
CA GLY A 17 8.38 2.08 -0.32
C GLY A 17 9.57 1.13 -0.36
N TRP A 18 10.72 1.55 0.16
CA TRP A 18 11.90 0.69 0.26
C TRP A 18 12.76 0.97 1.49
N ASN A 19 13.58 -0.04 1.83
CA ASN A 19 14.70 0.06 2.76
C ASN A 19 15.94 -0.60 2.14
N GLY A 20 16.95 -0.92 2.94
CA GLY A 20 18.22 -1.47 2.45
C GLY A 20 18.13 -2.84 1.76
N GLY A 21 17.02 -3.58 1.88
CA GLY A 21 16.88 -4.94 1.32
C GLY A 21 15.55 -5.27 0.67
N HIS A 22 14.52 -4.44 0.85
CA HIS A 22 13.17 -4.72 0.38
C HIS A 22 12.55 -3.51 -0.32
N THR A 23 11.72 -3.78 -1.31
CA THR A 23 10.89 -2.80 -2.00
C THR A 23 9.51 -3.39 -2.19
N ALA A 24 8.47 -2.60 -1.95
CA ALA A 24 7.11 -2.95 -2.32
C ALA A 24 6.39 -1.72 -2.86
N VAL A 25 5.26 -1.97 -3.53
CA VAL A 25 4.43 -0.98 -4.19
C VAL A 25 3.02 -1.05 -3.62
N THR A 26 2.34 0.08 -3.55
CA THR A 26 0.89 0.15 -3.31
C THR A 26 0.27 0.88 -4.49
N LEU A 27 -0.76 0.28 -5.08
CA LEU A 27 -1.50 0.83 -6.22
C LEU A 27 -2.43 1.97 -5.77
N PRO A 28 -2.93 2.80 -6.72
CA PRO A 28 -3.85 3.91 -6.42
C PRO A 28 -5.13 3.49 -5.68
N ASP A 29 -5.62 2.28 -5.92
CA ASP A 29 -6.77 1.66 -5.26
C ASP A 29 -6.46 1.17 -3.83
N GLY A 30 -5.22 1.33 -3.37
CA GLY A 30 -4.73 0.85 -2.08
C GLY A 30 -4.21 -0.60 -2.12
N THR A 31 -4.27 -1.28 -3.26
CA THR A 31 -3.85 -2.69 -3.37
C THR A 31 -2.33 -2.82 -3.19
N PRO A 32 -1.85 -3.63 -2.21
CA PRO A 32 -0.43 -3.85 -2.02
C PRO A 32 0.13 -4.85 -3.03
N VAL A 33 1.34 -4.59 -3.50
CA VAL A 33 2.07 -5.41 -4.48
C VAL A 33 3.50 -5.59 -4.00
N SER A 34 3.91 -6.84 -3.83
CA SER A 34 5.20 -7.17 -3.22
C SER A 34 5.94 -8.22 -4.05
N SER A 35 7.27 -8.23 -3.96
CA SER A 35 8.05 -9.37 -4.46
C SER A 35 7.81 -10.57 -3.54
N GLY A 36 7.38 -11.71 -4.09
CA GLY A 36 7.13 -12.92 -3.29
C GLY A 36 8.41 -13.62 -2.89
N GLU A 37 8.40 -14.33 -1.76
CA GLU A 37 9.55 -15.13 -1.27
C GLU A 37 10.05 -16.17 -2.28
N HIS A 38 9.17 -16.67 -3.16
CA HIS A 38 9.51 -17.62 -4.23
C HIS A 38 9.87 -16.95 -5.57
N GLY A 39 10.08 -15.64 -5.56
CA GLY A 39 10.24 -14.82 -6.76
C GLY A 39 8.91 -14.39 -7.39
N GLY A 40 9.01 -13.42 -8.31
CA GLY A 40 7.86 -12.84 -8.99
C GLY A 40 7.13 -11.76 -8.19
N VAL A 41 6.13 -11.16 -8.83
CA VAL A 41 5.30 -10.09 -8.26
C VAL A 41 3.96 -10.67 -7.82
N HIS A 42 3.57 -10.41 -6.57
CA HIS A 42 2.33 -10.92 -5.99
C HIS A 42 1.51 -9.77 -5.42
N ILE A 43 0.19 -9.90 -5.50
CA ILE A 43 -0.76 -9.01 -4.83
C ILE A 43 -0.88 -9.46 -3.36
N GLY A 44 -0.70 -8.53 -2.42
CA GLY A 44 -0.73 -8.80 -0.99
C GLY A 44 0.51 -8.32 -0.23
N GLY A 45 0.54 -8.63 1.07
CA GLY A 45 1.50 -8.07 2.03
C GLY A 45 1.10 -6.67 2.49
N ALA A 46 1.96 -5.99 3.26
CA ALA A 46 1.63 -4.65 3.76
C ALA A 46 2.01 -3.50 2.79
N GLY A 47 2.50 -3.82 1.59
CA GLY A 47 2.73 -2.85 0.52
C GLY A 47 3.75 -1.76 0.87
N ALA A 48 3.67 -0.62 0.18
CA ALA A 48 4.61 0.49 0.32
C ALA A 48 4.49 1.26 1.65
N TYR A 49 3.46 1.02 2.46
CA TYR A 49 3.21 1.73 3.72
C TYR A 49 3.73 1.00 4.96
N GLN A 50 4.50 -0.08 4.78
CA GLN A 50 5.15 -0.81 5.87
C GLN A 50 6.02 0.14 6.71
N ALA A 51 5.91 0.06 8.04
CA ALA A 51 6.72 0.89 8.95
C ALA A 51 8.24 0.70 8.79
N GLY A 52 8.67 -0.46 8.27
CA GLY A 52 10.08 -0.76 8.02
C GLY A 52 10.67 -0.11 6.76
N PHE A 53 9.87 0.60 5.96
CA PHE A 53 10.37 1.36 4.81
C PHE A 53 10.75 2.78 5.24
N THR A 54 12.00 3.12 4.99
CA THR A 54 12.59 4.41 5.37
C THR A 54 12.60 5.40 4.22
N HIS A 55 12.30 4.94 3.00
CA HIS A 55 12.26 5.76 1.80
C HIS A 55 10.97 5.52 1.03
N HIS A 56 10.42 6.60 0.49
CA HIS A 56 9.17 6.57 -0.25
C HIS A 56 9.23 7.49 -1.46
N MET A 57 8.61 7.03 -2.55
CA MET A 57 8.31 7.83 -3.72
C MET A 57 6.92 7.48 -4.22
N PHE A 58 6.26 8.43 -4.88
CA PHE A 58 4.95 8.19 -5.46
C PHE A 58 4.85 8.75 -6.87
N LEU A 59 4.02 8.13 -7.68
CA LEU A 59 3.60 8.60 -8.99
C LEU A 59 2.11 8.96 -8.91
N PRO A 60 1.73 10.25 -9.02
CA PRO A 60 0.34 10.63 -9.13
C PRO A 60 -0.33 9.91 -10.30
N MET A 61 -1.48 9.30 -10.05
CA MET A 61 -2.31 8.70 -11.09
C MET A 61 -3.61 9.50 -11.19
N PRO A 62 -4.16 9.66 -12.40
CA PRO A 62 -5.50 10.21 -12.53
C PRO A 62 -6.50 9.27 -11.83
N PRO A 63 -7.59 9.80 -11.25
CA PRO A 63 -8.68 8.96 -10.76
C PRO A 63 -9.15 8.05 -11.90
N GLU A 64 -9.43 6.78 -11.59
CA GLU A 64 -9.77 5.75 -12.58
C GLU A 64 -10.87 6.25 -13.53
N GLY A 65 -10.49 6.50 -14.79
CA GLY A 65 -11.37 7.09 -15.80
C GLY A 65 -10.64 7.78 -16.95
N ASP A 66 -9.45 8.33 -16.71
CA ASP A 66 -8.73 9.12 -17.74
C ASP A 66 -7.66 8.30 -18.50
N GLY A 67 -7.42 7.06 -18.07
CA GLY A 67 -6.73 6.07 -18.88
C GLY A 67 -7.67 5.62 -19.99
N LEU A 68 -7.82 6.44 -21.03
CA LEU A 68 -8.46 6.09 -22.28
C LEU A 68 -7.71 4.88 -22.87
N LEU A 69 -8.03 3.68 -22.39
CA LEU A 69 -8.04 2.52 -23.25
C LEU A 69 -8.91 2.98 -24.44
N PRO A 70 -8.37 3.06 -25.67
CA PRO A 70 -9.26 3.19 -26.81
C PRO A 70 -10.31 2.09 -26.62
N PRO A 71 -11.61 2.39 -26.77
CA PRO A 71 -12.60 1.33 -26.70
C PRO A 71 -12.08 0.19 -27.59
N PRO A 72 -12.17 -1.09 -27.16
CA PRO A 72 -11.50 -2.21 -27.84
C PRO A 72 -11.91 -2.35 -29.32
N PHE A 73 -12.89 -1.55 -29.76
CA PHE A 73 -13.32 -1.36 -31.12
C PHE A 73 -13.58 0.12 -31.44
N ALA A 74 -12.64 1.04 -31.17
CA ALA A 74 -12.69 2.32 -31.86
C ALA A 74 -12.65 2.00 -33.37
N PRO A 75 -13.74 2.19 -34.12
CA PRO A 75 -13.68 2.00 -35.56
C PRO A 75 -12.59 2.94 -36.10
N PRO A 76 -11.87 2.55 -37.17
CA PRO A 76 -11.00 3.51 -37.86
C PRO A 76 -11.84 4.78 -38.13
N PRO A 77 -11.23 5.99 -38.02
CA PRO A 77 -11.96 7.22 -38.27
C PRO A 77 -12.66 7.07 -39.64
N PRO A 78 -13.96 7.44 -39.72
CA PRO A 78 -14.68 7.28 -40.97
C PRO A 78 -13.93 8.02 -42.08
N PRO A 79 -13.88 7.48 -43.31
CA PRO A 79 -13.49 8.31 -44.44
C PRO A 79 -14.39 9.57 -44.42
N PRO A 80 -13.87 10.73 -44.83
CA PRO A 80 -14.52 12.04 -44.64
C PRO A 80 -15.98 12.14 -45.14
N ASP A 81 -16.49 11.15 -45.87
CA ASP A 81 -17.81 11.15 -46.51
C ASP A 81 -18.79 10.07 -45.99
N ALA A 82 -18.56 9.42 -44.84
CA ALA A 82 -19.50 8.40 -44.33
C ALA A 82 -20.68 9.02 -43.53
N PRO A 83 -21.95 8.67 -43.83
CA PRO A 83 -23.11 9.15 -43.08
C PRO A 83 -23.17 8.54 -41.67
N LEU A 84 -23.50 9.37 -40.67
CA LEU A 84 -23.70 8.93 -39.28
C LEU A 84 -25.03 8.19 -39.13
N ASP A 85 -24.99 6.89 -38.90
CA ASP A 85 -26.19 6.10 -38.59
C ASP A 85 -26.37 5.95 -37.07
N THR A 86 -27.50 6.45 -36.59
CA THR A 86 -27.95 6.50 -35.20
C THR A 86 -28.75 5.25 -34.84
N GLY A 87 -28.25 4.40 -33.92
CA GLY A 87 -29.02 3.25 -33.45
C GLY A 87 -28.49 2.59 -32.18
N VAL A 88 -29.03 2.99 -31.03
CA VAL A 88 -28.95 2.30 -29.72
C VAL A 88 -29.94 1.10 -29.66
N PRO A 89 -29.98 0.26 -28.61
CA PRO A 89 -28.93 -0.48 -27.89
C PRO A 89 -29.27 -1.99 -27.79
N SER A 90 -28.32 -2.89 -27.53
CA SER A 90 -28.65 -4.20 -26.91
C SER A 90 -27.44 -4.97 -26.42
N GLY A 91 -27.61 -5.60 -25.25
CA GLY A 91 -26.76 -6.70 -24.80
C GLY A 91 -26.22 -6.54 -23.40
N ARG A 92 -27.10 -6.70 -22.39
CA ARG A 92 -26.70 -6.97 -21.01
C ARG A 92 -25.83 -8.23 -20.99
N VAL A 93 -24.53 -8.10 -20.72
CA VAL A 93 -23.65 -9.25 -20.47
C VAL A 93 -23.51 -9.42 -18.96
N THR A 94 -23.96 -10.58 -18.51
CA THR A 94 -23.85 -11.12 -17.15
C THR A 94 -22.39 -11.38 -16.82
N ALA A 95 -21.87 -10.78 -15.75
CA ALA A 95 -20.55 -11.10 -15.19
C ALA A 95 -20.59 -12.48 -14.50
N PRO A 96 -19.52 -13.31 -14.59
CA PRO A 96 -19.47 -14.52 -13.79
C PRO A 96 -19.24 -14.15 -12.32
N ALA A 97 -20.08 -14.67 -11.43
CA ALA A 97 -19.84 -14.63 -10.00
C ALA A 97 -18.66 -15.55 -9.67
N VAL A 98 -17.57 -14.99 -9.13
CA VAL A 98 -16.51 -15.76 -8.47
C VAL A 98 -16.65 -15.56 -6.97
N LEU A 99 -17.27 -16.56 -6.33
CA LEU A 99 -17.20 -16.77 -4.89
C LEU A 99 -15.79 -17.28 -4.55
N VAL A 100 -15.17 -16.73 -3.50
CA VAL A 100 -14.59 -17.47 -2.35
C VAL A 100 -13.93 -16.44 -1.43
N GLY A 101 -14.53 -16.26 -0.26
CA GLY A 101 -13.95 -15.49 0.83
C GLY A 101 -12.78 -16.23 1.44
N VAL A 102 -11.66 -15.52 1.61
CA VAL A 102 -10.66 -15.85 2.62
C VAL A 102 -10.60 -14.63 3.53
N ALA A 103 -11.05 -14.80 4.76
CA ALA A 103 -10.94 -13.77 5.78
C ALA A 103 -9.45 -13.42 5.96
N ALA A 104 -9.12 -12.14 5.81
CA ALA A 104 -7.79 -11.65 6.10
C ALA A 104 -7.43 -11.97 7.57
N PRO A 105 -6.19 -12.39 7.86
CA PRO A 105 -5.75 -12.59 9.23
C PRO A 105 -5.90 -11.27 10.02
N ALA A 106 -6.41 -11.37 11.25
CA ALA A 106 -6.55 -10.22 12.12
C ALA A 106 -5.18 -9.53 12.34
N PRO A 107 -5.12 -8.20 12.38
CA PRO A 107 -3.87 -7.51 12.67
C PRO A 107 -3.35 -7.93 14.06
N PRO A 108 -2.02 -7.98 14.25
CA PRO A 108 -1.44 -8.26 15.55
C PRO A 108 -1.90 -7.21 16.58
N PRO A 109 -2.03 -7.59 17.87
CA PRO A 109 -2.39 -6.64 18.91
C PRO A 109 -1.33 -5.53 19.02
N PRO A 110 -1.73 -4.30 19.41
CA PRO A 110 -0.78 -3.24 19.64
C PRO A 110 0.23 -3.63 20.73
N PRO A 111 1.46 -3.11 20.68
CA PRO A 111 2.43 -3.33 21.74
C PRO A 111 1.83 -2.95 23.10
N ALA A 112 2.08 -3.77 24.12
CA ALA A 112 1.70 -3.42 25.48
C ALA A 112 2.42 -2.11 25.88
N PRO A 113 1.76 -1.22 26.66
CA PRO A 113 2.44 -0.06 27.24
C PRO A 113 3.68 -0.54 27.99
N GLU A 114 4.84 0.07 27.70
CA GLU A 114 6.05 -0.16 28.48
C GLU A 114 5.77 0.21 29.93
N LEU A 115 5.86 -0.77 30.83
CA LEU A 115 5.78 -0.51 32.26
C LEU A 115 7.04 0.27 32.67
N PRO A 116 6.90 1.29 33.52
CA PRO A 116 8.06 1.99 34.04
C PRO A 116 8.99 1.00 34.75
N PRO A 117 10.32 1.21 34.67
CA PRO A 117 11.27 0.34 35.35
C PRO A 117 10.94 0.29 36.85
N PRO A 118 11.11 -0.87 37.50
CA PRO A 118 10.88 -0.98 38.93
C PRO A 118 11.79 0.02 39.68
N PRO A 119 11.31 0.61 40.79
CA PRO A 119 12.13 1.50 41.60
C PRO A 119 13.40 0.77 42.05
N ALA A 120 14.54 1.47 41.97
CA ALA A 120 15.81 0.95 42.43
C ALA A 120 15.71 0.52 43.90
N PRO A 121 16.35 -0.59 44.30
CA PRO A 121 16.43 -0.97 45.71
C PRO A 121 17.01 0.20 46.51
N GLN A 122 16.25 0.68 47.50
CA GLN A 122 16.79 1.64 48.45
C GLN A 122 17.83 0.91 49.28
N LEU A 123 19.11 1.24 49.06
CA LEU A 123 20.17 0.79 49.95
C LEU A 123 19.91 1.40 51.34
N PRO A 124 20.07 0.61 52.41
CA PRO A 124 20.01 1.19 53.76
C PRO A 124 21.05 2.31 53.86
N PRO A 125 20.76 3.37 54.62
CA PRO A 125 21.74 4.42 54.86
C PRO A 125 23.02 3.77 55.42
N PRO A 126 24.22 4.29 55.07
CA PRO A 126 25.46 3.81 55.64
C PRO A 126 25.33 3.78 57.16
N GLY A 127 25.52 2.61 57.76
CA GLY A 127 25.52 2.46 59.21
C GLY A 127 26.56 3.39 59.81
N ASP A 128 26.15 4.15 60.83
CA ASP A 128 27.04 5.04 61.58
C ASP A 128 28.23 4.22 62.11
N PRO A 129 29.48 4.52 61.71
CA PRO A 129 30.64 3.80 62.20
C PRO A 129 30.88 4.20 63.66
N GLY A 130 30.30 3.43 64.58
CA GLY A 130 30.78 3.20 65.93
C GLY A 130 31.01 4.45 66.78
N ILE A 131 30.12 4.67 67.75
CA ILE A 131 30.53 5.24 69.03
C ILE A 131 30.89 4.05 69.93
N PRO A 132 32.18 3.71 70.14
CA PRO A 132 32.56 2.83 71.22
C PRO A 132 32.60 3.60 72.56
N ASN A 133 31.81 3.06 73.49
CA ASN A 133 31.77 3.27 74.95
C ASN A 133 31.49 4.68 75.49
#